data_AF-A0A950E1U5-F1
#
_entry.id   AF-A0A950E1U5-F1
#
_cell.length_a   1.000
_cell.length_b   1.000
_cell.length_c   1.000
_cell.angle_alpha   90.00
_cell.angle_beta   90.00
_cell.angle_gamma   90.00
#
_symmetry.space_group_name_H-M   'P 1'
#
loop_
_entity.id
_entity.type
_entity.pdbx_description
1 polymer ?
#
loop_
_entity_poly.entity_id
_entity_poly.type
_entity_poly.pdbx_seq_one_letter_code
_entity_poly.pdbx_strand_id
1 'polypeptide(L)'
;LAPVRREVLAVGKLLAGVAASSTIFGGGVLVSFALMYGHIGAAGRAYVFNGPGMAELGGYLLATVMACVGYGAVFFALSLVFRNPIVPAALLMGWETISGMMPSLLQKLTIAYYLKQMTDLDQAQNGFVAFFLVVPQPLPKAVAVLGLLTLSAIIAGLACQGARRMEISYSAD
;
A
#
# COMPACT_ATOMS: atom_id res chain seq x y z
N LEU A 1 32.70 14.26 6.81
CA LEU A 1 31.39 13.58 6.86
C LEU A 1 31.63 12.12 7.21
N ALA A 2 31.26 11.67 8.41
CA ALA A 2 31.49 10.29 8.82
C ALA A 2 30.72 9.33 7.89
N PRO A 3 31.33 8.24 7.40
CA PRO A 3 30.67 7.31 6.50
C PRO A 3 29.53 6.60 7.25
N VAL A 4 28.28 6.98 6.95
CA VAL A 4 27.08 6.30 7.44
C VAL A 4 26.87 5.02 6.64
N ARG A 5 26.57 3.91 7.32
CA ARG A 5 26.26 2.63 6.68
C ARG A 5 25.07 2.82 5.71
N ARG A 6 25.21 2.38 4.46
CA ARG A 6 24.18 2.54 3.41
C ARG A 6 22.82 1.96 3.80
N GLU A 7 22.79 0.97 4.69
CA GLU A 7 21.56 0.39 5.25
C GLU A 7 20.75 1.39 6.07
N VAL A 8 21.40 2.19 6.91
CA VAL A 8 20.73 3.21 7.72
C VAL A 8 20.17 4.30 6.80
N LEU A 9 20.89 4.62 5.73
CA LEU A 9 20.43 5.55 4.70
C LEU A 9 19.24 4.98 3.91
N ALA A 10 19.27 3.68 3.58
CA ALA A 10 18.19 2.96 2.91
C ALA A 10 16.91 2.91 3.75
N VAL A 11 17.02 2.48 5.00
CA VAL A 11 15.90 2.45 5.95
C VAL A 11 15.37 3.86 6.20
N GLY A 12 16.25 4.84 6.39
CA GLY A 12 15.86 6.24 6.55
C GLY A 12 15.08 6.77 5.36
N LYS A 13 15.50 6.46 4.12
CA LYS A 13 14.78 6.83 2.90
C LYS A 13 13.40 6.17 2.81
N LEU A 14 13.31 4.88 3.13
CA LEU A 14 12.05 4.16 3.14
C LEU A 14 11.08 4.77 4.16
N LEU A 15 11.54 4.99 5.39
CA LEU A 15 10.71 5.58 6.46
C LEU A 15 10.27 7.00 6.12
N ALA A 16 11.17 7.83 5.59
CA ALA A 16 10.83 9.18 5.15
C ALA A 16 9.81 9.16 4.01
N GLY A 17 9.97 8.26 3.04
CA GLY A 17 9.02 8.08 1.93
C GLY A 17 7.65 7.60 2.40
N VAL A 18 7.60 6.63 3.32
CA VAL A 18 6.36 6.13 3.92
C VAL A 18 5.68 7.22 4.74
N ALA A 19 6.41 7.98 5.54
CA ALA A 19 5.85 9.07 6.33
C ALA A 19 5.28 10.19 5.45
N ALA A 20 6.03 10.61 4.41
CA ALA A 20 5.58 11.65 3.48
C ALA A 20 4.33 11.21 2.70
N SER A 21 4.35 10.00 2.12
CA SER A 21 3.23 9.45 1.36
C SER A 21 2.00 9.25 2.24
N SER A 22 2.16 8.71 3.46
CA SER A 22 1.06 8.52 4.40
C SER A 22 0.42 9.85 4.80
N THR A 23 1.20 10.91 4.97
CA THR A 23 0.69 12.24 5.32
C THR A 23 -0.09 12.84 4.15
N ILE A 24 0.44 12.75 2.93
CA ILE A 24 -0.20 13.29 1.73
C ILE A 24 -1.51 12.54 1.42
N PHE A 25 -1.45 11.21 1.35
CA PHE A 25 -2.62 10.40 1.01
C PHE A 25 -3.64 10.36 2.16
N GLY A 26 -3.18 10.28 3.41
CA GLY A 26 -4.06 10.37 4.58
C GLY A 26 -4.77 11.73 4.66
N GLY A 27 -4.05 12.82 4.39
CA GLY A 27 -4.64 14.15 4.23
C GLY A 27 -5.67 14.20 3.11
N GLY A 28 -5.37 13.57 1.96
CA GLY A 28 -6.32 13.43 0.85
C GLY A 28 -7.61 12.71 1.25
N VAL A 29 -7.51 11.59 1.97
CA VAL A 29 -8.68 10.87 2.50
C VAL A 29 -9.51 11.76 3.41
N LEU A 30 -8.88 12.49 4.34
CA LEU A 30 -9.58 13.43 5.21
C LEU A 30 -10.31 14.52 4.44
N VAL A 31 -9.66 15.10 3.43
CA VAL A 31 -10.27 16.14 2.58
C VAL A 31 -11.43 15.58 1.77
N SER A 32 -11.27 14.42 1.13
CA SER A 32 -12.34 13.76 0.38
C SER A 32 -13.53 13.43 1.26
N PHE A 33 -13.29 12.91 2.47
CA PHE A 33 -14.33 12.60 3.45
C PHE A 33 -15.05 13.89 3.92
N ALA A 34 -14.29 14.95 4.23
CA ALA A 34 -14.85 16.23 4.64
C ALA A 34 -15.70 16.87 3.54
N LEU A 35 -15.27 16.82 2.27
CA LEU A 35 -16.03 17.33 1.14
C LEU A 35 -17.31 16.52 0.91
N MET A 36 -17.22 15.19 0.97
CA MET A 36 -18.37 14.31 0.74
C MET A 36 -19.47 14.52 1.79
N TYR A 37 -19.13 14.45 3.08
CA TYR A 37 -20.12 14.60 4.16
C TYR A 37 -20.46 16.06 4.47
N GLY A 38 -19.57 17.00 4.13
CA GLY A 38 -19.83 18.44 4.22
C GLY A 38 -20.91 18.89 3.24
N HIS A 39 -20.96 18.30 2.04
CA HIS A 39 -21.99 18.61 1.04
C HIS A 39 -23.41 18.17 1.47
N ILE A 40 -23.52 17.08 2.25
CA ILE A 40 -24.81 16.48 2.67
C ILE A 40 -25.44 17.23 3.87
N GLY A 41 -24.69 18.12 4.54
CA GLY A 41 -25.22 18.99 5.59
C GLY A 41 -25.52 18.28 6.92
N ALA A 42 -26.69 18.54 7.52
CA ALA A 42 -27.03 18.06 8.86
C ALA A 42 -27.10 16.52 8.99
N ALA A 43 -27.57 15.83 7.94
CA ALA A 43 -27.61 14.36 7.89
C ALA A 43 -26.20 13.75 7.80
N GLY A 44 -25.28 14.41 7.06
CA GLY A 44 -23.88 14.01 6.98
C GLY A 44 -23.18 14.11 8.35
N ARG A 45 -23.37 15.21 9.08
CA ARG A 45 -22.80 15.36 10.43
C ARG A 45 -23.37 14.34 11.43
N ALA A 46 -24.67 14.05 11.35
CA ALA A 46 -25.28 13.05 12.22
C ALA A 46 -24.70 11.65 11.96
N TYR A 47 -24.49 11.28 10.69
CA TYR A 47 -23.86 10.00 10.33
C TYR A 47 -22.37 9.92 10.73
N VAL A 48 -21.64 11.02 10.61
CA VAL A 48 -20.21 11.09 10.96
C VAL A 48 -20.00 11.02 12.47
N PHE A 49 -20.75 11.79 13.26
CA PHE A 49 -20.53 11.90 14.72
C PHE A 49 -21.38 10.93 15.56
N ASN A 50 -22.57 10.55 15.11
CA ASN A 50 -23.47 9.63 15.84
C ASN A 50 -23.65 8.27 15.14
N GLY A 51 -23.12 8.11 13.93
CA GLY A 51 -23.17 6.87 13.15
C GLY A 51 -21.80 6.19 13.01
N PRO A 52 -21.67 5.20 12.11
CA PRO A 52 -20.45 4.42 11.90
C PRO A 52 -19.35 5.20 11.16
N GLY A 53 -19.59 6.45 10.73
CA GLY A 53 -18.67 7.19 9.85
C GLY A 53 -17.26 7.38 10.41
N MET A 54 -17.09 7.52 11.73
CA MET A 54 -15.75 7.57 12.36
C MET A 54 -15.01 6.23 12.27
N ALA A 55 -15.72 5.10 12.40
CA ALA A 55 -15.13 3.77 12.27
C ALA A 55 -14.72 3.48 10.81
N GLU A 56 -15.54 3.89 9.85
CA GLU A 56 -15.22 3.82 8.42
C GLU A 56 -14.02 4.69 8.05
N LEU A 57 -13.97 5.94 8.56
CA LEU A 57 -12.82 6.81 8.36
C LEU A 57 -11.53 6.19 8.91
N GLY A 58 -11.59 5.57 10.10
CA GLY A 58 -10.49 4.83 10.69
C GLY A 58 -10.02 3.67 9.79
N GLY A 59 -10.97 2.92 9.20
CA GLY A 59 -10.69 1.86 8.24
C GLY A 59 -10.00 2.37 6.97
N TYR A 60 -10.48 3.48 6.40
CA TYR A 60 -9.86 4.10 5.23
C TYR A 60 -8.46 4.61 5.52
N LEU A 61 -8.25 5.32 6.64
CA LEU A 61 -6.94 5.82 7.03
C LEU A 61 -5.95 4.67 7.28
N LEU A 62 -6.38 3.62 7.98
CA LEU A 62 -5.55 2.44 8.20
C LEU A 62 -5.15 1.77 6.89
N ALA A 63 -6.11 1.58 5.97
CA ALA A 63 -5.86 1.03 4.65
C ALA A 63 -4.90 1.92 3.84
N THR A 64 -5.03 3.24 3.90
CA THR A 64 -4.12 4.17 3.22
C THR A 64 -2.69 4.06 3.75
N VAL A 65 -2.50 4.03 5.07
CA VAL A 65 -1.17 3.86 5.68
C VAL A 65 -0.59 2.50 5.29
N MET A 66 -1.39 1.45 5.34
CA MET A 66 -0.99 0.10 4.91
C MET A 66 -0.61 0.04 3.43
N ALA A 67 -1.34 0.75 2.56
CA ALA A 67 -1.00 0.87 1.15
C ALA A 67 0.34 1.57 0.96
N CYS A 68 0.59 2.66 1.69
CA CYS A 68 1.85 3.39 1.63
C CYS A 68 3.03 2.53 2.07
N VAL A 69 2.86 1.71 3.11
CA VAL A 69 3.89 0.76 3.58
C VAL A 69 4.13 -0.34 2.53
N GLY A 70 3.07 -0.98 2.05
CA GLY A 70 3.14 -2.09 1.10
C GLY A 70 3.76 -1.67 -0.23
N TYR A 71 3.15 -0.69 -0.91
CA TYR A 71 3.66 -0.21 -2.19
C TYR A 71 5.01 0.50 -2.02
N GLY A 72 5.22 1.23 -0.93
CA GLY A 72 6.51 1.87 -0.63
C GLY A 72 7.65 0.87 -0.53
N ALA A 73 7.43 -0.27 0.12
CA ALA A 73 8.43 -1.34 0.21
C ALA A 73 8.75 -1.96 -1.17
N VAL A 74 7.73 -2.20 -2.00
CA VAL A 74 7.93 -2.74 -3.36
C VAL A 74 8.65 -1.75 -4.27
N PHE A 75 8.22 -0.48 -4.28
CA PHE A 75 8.89 0.57 -5.05
C PHE A 75 10.34 0.76 -4.59
N PHE A 76 10.60 0.67 -3.28
CA PHE A 76 11.95 0.73 -2.75
C PHE A 76 12.80 -0.44 -3.25
N ALA A 77 12.31 -1.67 -3.15
CA ALA A 77 13.03 -2.86 -3.65
C ALA A 77 13.30 -2.78 -5.16
N LEU A 78 12.29 -2.41 -5.95
CA LEU A 78 12.42 -2.28 -7.39
C LEU A 78 13.32 -1.11 -7.80
N SER A 79 13.37 -0.02 -7.02
CA SER A 79 14.28 1.11 -7.29
C SER A 79 15.76 0.76 -7.15
N LEU A 80 16.09 -0.31 -6.41
CA LEU A 80 17.46 -0.82 -6.31
C LEU A 80 17.86 -1.67 -7.52
N VAL A 81 16.88 -2.31 -8.16
CA VAL A 81 17.09 -3.19 -9.32
C VAL A 81 17.01 -2.39 -10.63
N PHE A 82 16.03 -1.50 -10.73
CA PHE A 82 15.74 -0.73 -11.93
C PHE A 82 16.23 0.70 -11.81
N ARG A 83 17.05 1.12 -12.78
CA ARG A 83 17.57 2.48 -12.88
C ARG A 83 16.50 3.50 -13.29
N ASN A 84 15.42 3.03 -13.94
CA ASN A 84 14.30 3.85 -14.40
C ASN A 84 13.06 3.61 -13.52
N PRO A 85 12.54 4.64 -12.82
CA PRO A 85 11.40 4.50 -11.92
C PRO A 85 10.05 4.23 -12.62
N ILE A 86 9.96 4.45 -13.95
CA ILE A 86 8.74 4.20 -14.73
C ILE A 86 8.46 2.70 -14.85
N VAL A 87 9.51 1.87 -14.96
CA VAL A 87 9.37 0.42 -15.16
C VAL A 87 8.70 -0.26 -13.95
N PRO A 88 9.14 -0.02 -12.70
CA PRO A 88 8.45 -0.52 -11.50
C PRO A 88 6.97 -0.11 -11.45
N ALA A 89 6.67 1.14 -11.79
CA ALA A 89 5.31 1.66 -11.75
C ALA A 89 4.41 0.97 -12.78
N ALA A 90 4.87 0.84 -14.02
CA ALA A 90 4.14 0.16 -15.08
C ALA A 90 3.91 -1.33 -14.76
N LEU A 91 4.93 -2.00 -14.21
CA LEU A 91 4.84 -3.43 -13.85
C LEU A 91 3.84 -3.67 -12.73
N LEU A 92 3.87 -2.85 -11.68
CA LEU A 92 2.88 -2.90 -10.59
C LEU A 92 1.47 -2.60 -11.10
N MET A 93 1.30 -1.57 -11.92
CA MET A 93 0.00 -1.19 -12.46
C MET A 93 -0.58 -2.28 -13.37
N GLY A 94 0.25 -2.88 -14.22
CA GLY A 94 -0.14 -4.02 -15.05
C GLY A 94 -0.50 -5.24 -14.21
N TRP A 95 0.31 -5.55 -13.19
CA TRP A 95 0.06 -6.67 -12.27
C TRP A 95 -1.28 -6.53 -11.54
N GLU A 96 -1.54 -5.36 -10.95
CA GLU A 96 -2.76 -5.07 -10.21
C GLU A 96 -4.01 -5.17 -11.11
N THR A 97 -3.91 -4.68 -12.36
CA THR A 97 -5.01 -4.71 -13.34
C THR A 97 -5.39 -6.14 -13.73
N ILE A 98 -4.39 -7.02 -13.91
CA ILE A 98 -4.62 -8.41 -14.34
C ILE A 98 -4.95 -9.32 -13.15
N SER A 99 -4.52 -8.95 -11.94
CA SER A 99 -4.65 -9.79 -10.74
C SER A 99 -6.09 -10.18 -10.37
N GLY A 100 -7.08 -9.35 -10.72
CA GLY A 100 -8.49 -9.68 -10.52
C GLY A 100 -8.95 -10.92 -11.30
N MET A 101 -8.34 -11.19 -12.46
CA MET A 101 -8.68 -12.31 -13.35
C MET A 101 -7.89 -13.59 -13.03
N MET A 102 -6.97 -13.55 -12.07
CA MET A 102 -6.12 -14.68 -11.70
C MET A 102 -6.75 -15.56 -10.59
N PRO A 103 -6.40 -16.87 -10.52
CA PRO A 103 -6.90 -17.76 -9.48
C PRO A 103 -6.50 -17.29 -8.07
N SER A 104 -7.29 -17.69 -7.06
CA SER A 104 -7.23 -17.18 -5.67
C SER A 104 -5.85 -17.26 -4.99
N LEU A 105 -4.95 -18.13 -5.46
CA LEU A 105 -3.56 -18.20 -4.98
C LEU A 105 -2.73 -16.99 -5.40
N LEU A 106 -2.87 -16.50 -6.64
CA LEU A 106 -2.11 -15.35 -7.12
C LEU A 106 -2.69 -14.03 -6.61
N GLN A 107 -4.00 -13.97 -6.36
CA GLN A 107 -4.61 -12.79 -5.74
C GLN A 107 -4.03 -12.50 -4.35
N LYS A 108 -3.66 -13.53 -3.58
CA LYS A 108 -3.02 -13.38 -2.26
C LYS A 108 -1.62 -12.75 -2.30
N LEU A 109 -0.98 -12.69 -3.47
CA LEU A 109 0.31 -12.02 -3.65
C LEU A 109 0.18 -10.52 -3.94
N THR A 110 -1.05 -10.04 -4.12
CA THR A 110 -1.32 -8.67 -4.51
C THR A 110 -1.62 -7.79 -3.29
N ILE A 111 -1.04 -6.58 -3.24
CA ILE A 111 -1.25 -5.64 -2.13
C ILE A 111 -2.72 -5.20 -2.09
N ALA A 112 -3.36 -4.99 -3.24
CA ALA A 112 -4.77 -4.65 -3.31
C ALA A 112 -5.70 -5.72 -2.72
N TYR A 113 -5.32 -7.00 -2.71
CA TYR A 113 -6.13 -8.05 -2.07
C TYR A 113 -6.24 -7.83 -0.56
N TYR A 114 -5.12 -7.51 0.10
CA TYR A 114 -5.11 -7.22 1.54
C TYR A 114 -5.80 -5.90 1.87
N LEU A 115 -5.63 -4.87 1.02
CA LEU A 115 -6.27 -3.57 1.22
C LEU A 115 -7.79 -3.67 1.10
N LYS A 116 -8.31 -4.42 0.11
CA LYS A 116 -9.75 -4.60 -0.10
C LYS A 116 -10.45 -5.23 1.11
N GLN A 117 -9.77 -6.12 1.83
CA GLN A 117 -10.31 -6.75 3.04
C GLN A 117 -10.39 -5.79 4.23
N MET A 118 -9.64 -4.69 4.22
CA MET A 118 -9.66 -3.70 5.31
C MET A 118 -10.80 -2.70 5.16
N THR A 119 -11.20 -2.38 3.93
CA THR A 119 -12.13 -1.28 3.64
C THR A 119 -13.59 -1.68 3.45
N ASP A 120 -13.97 -2.95 3.65
CA ASP A 120 -15.33 -3.49 3.45
C ASP A 120 -16.02 -2.93 2.19
N LEU A 121 -15.24 -2.60 1.17
CA LEU A 121 -15.76 -2.13 -0.11
C LEU A 121 -16.24 -3.37 -0.84
N ASP A 122 -17.52 -3.69 -0.65
CA ASP A 122 -18.26 -4.51 -1.59
C ASP A 122 -18.05 -3.88 -2.97
N GLN A 123 -17.19 -4.47 -3.79
CA GLN A 123 -17.12 -4.09 -5.19
C GLN A 123 -18.53 -4.34 -5.72
N ALA A 124 -19.22 -3.27 -6.10
CA ALA A 124 -20.45 -3.35 -6.84
C ALA A 124 -20.21 -4.36 -7.98
N GLN A 125 -20.83 -5.53 -7.85
CA GLN A 125 -20.62 -6.73 -8.68
C GLN A 125 -21.27 -6.56 -10.06
N ASN A 126 -21.34 -5.33 -10.56
CA ASN A 126 -22.21 -4.97 -11.66
C ASN A 126 -21.34 -4.53 -12.84
N GLY A 127 -21.15 -5.46 -13.77
CA GLY A 127 -20.50 -5.22 -15.05
C GLY A 127 -19.97 -6.51 -15.70
N PHE A 128 -19.68 -6.46 -16.99
CA PHE A 128 -19.11 -7.57 -17.77
C PHE A 128 -17.82 -8.15 -17.13
N VAL A 129 -17.09 -7.34 -16.37
CA VAL A 129 -15.86 -7.70 -15.67
C VAL A 129 -16.11 -8.58 -14.43
N ALA A 130 -17.31 -8.51 -13.82
CA ALA A 130 -17.64 -9.28 -12.62
C ALA A 130 -17.71 -10.79 -12.87
N PHE A 131 -17.99 -11.21 -14.12
CA PHE A 131 -18.04 -12.62 -14.52
C PHE A 131 -16.67 -13.32 -14.42
N PHE A 132 -15.58 -12.57 -14.51
CA PHE A 132 -14.21 -13.09 -14.45
C PHE A 132 -13.52 -12.86 -13.11
N LEU A 133 -14.17 -12.17 -12.15
CA LEU A 133 -13.59 -11.89 -10.84
C LEU A 133 -13.88 -13.05 -9.89
N VAL A 134 -12.82 -13.76 -9.48
CA VAL A 134 -12.91 -14.74 -8.38
C VAL A 134 -13.15 -13.97 -7.08
N VAL A 135 -14.26 -14.28 -6.40
CA VAL A 135 -14.63 -13.68 -5.11
C VAL A 135 -13.54 -13.99 -4.09
N PRO A 136 -12.86 -12.97 -3.53
CA PRO A 136 -11.92 -13.17 -2.44
C PRO A 136 -12.63 -13.78 -1.24
N GLN A 137 -12.06 -14.85 -0.68
CA GLN A 137 -12.52 -15.37 0.61
C GLN A 137 -12.39 -14.26 1.68
N PRO A 138 -13.41 -14.04 2.53
CA PRO A 138 -13.35 -13.05 3.58
C PRO A 138 -12.28 -13.48 4.58
N LEU A 139 -11.23 -12.67 4.71
CA LEU A 139 -10.18 -12.87 5.71
C LEU A 139 -10.41 -11.87 6.86
N PRO A 140 -10.10 -12.26 8.10
CA PRO A 140 -10.13 -11.33 9.21
C PRO A 140 -9.19 -10.14 8.97
N LYS A 141 -9.67 -8.91 9.22
CA LYS A 141 -8.91 -7.67 9.02
C LYS A 141 -7.52 -7.69 9.69
N ALA A 142 -7.42 -8.30 10.87
CA ALA A 142 -6.15 -8.46 11.59
C ALA A 142 -5.12 -9.32 10.82
N VAL A 143 -5.57 -10.38 10.15
CA VAL A 143 -4.70 -11.24 9.32
C VAL A 143 -4.23 -10.49 8.09
N ALA A 144 -5.07 -9.63 7.50
CA ALA A 144 -4.68 -8.80 6.38
C ALA A 144 -3.61 -7.76 6.76
N VAL A 145 -3.74 -7.12 7.93
CA VAL A 145 -2.73 -6.17 8.44
C VAL A 145 -1.41 -6.88 8.71
N LEU A 146 -1.43 -7.99 9.43
CA LEU A 146 -0.21 -8.75 9.76
C LEU A 146 0.44 -9.32 8.50
N GLY A 147 -0.35 -9.85 7.56
CA GLY A 147 0.14 -10.35 6.28
C GLY A 147 0.85 -9.27 5.47
N LEU A 148 0.27 -8.08 5.36
CA LEU A 148 0.88 -6.99 4.62
C LEU A 148 2.13 -6.45 5.33
N LEU A 149 2.13 -6.33 6.66
CA LEU A 149 3.30 -5.90 7.42
C LEU A 149 4.46 -6.88 7.30
N THR A 150 4.19 -8.18 7.44
CA THR A 150 5.21 -9.22 7.28
C THR A 150 5.77 -9.26 5.87
N LEU A 151 4.92 -9.17 4.84
CA LEU A 151 5.36 -9.09 3.44
C LEU A 151 6.23 -7.84 3.21
N SER A 152 5.79 -6.67 3.69
CA SER A 152 6.52 -5.42 3.55
C SER A 152 7.88 -5.47 4.27
N ALA A 153 7.93 -6.06 5.46
CA ALA A 153 9.16 -6.24 6.22
C ALA A 153 10.15 -7.18 5.52
N ILE A 154 9.66 -8.28 4.94
CA ILE A 154 10.49 -9.20 4.15
C ILE A 154 11.07 -8.49 2.93
N ILE A 155 10.24 -7.77 2.16
CA ILE A 155 10.68 -7.05 0.96
C ILE A 155 11.69 -5.96 1.32
N ALA A 156 11.43 -5.17 2.37
CA ALA A 156 12.35 -4.16 2.85
C ALA A 156 13.67 -4.77 3.35
N GLY A 157 13.62 -5.91 4.05
CA GLY A 157 14.80 -6.65 4.50
C GLY A 157 15.67 -7.14 3.34
N LEU A 158 15.05 -7.75 2.32
CA LEU A 158 15.74 -8.20 1.11
C LEU A 158 16.34 -7.02 0.33
N ALA A 159 15.62 -5.90 0.23
CA ALA A 159 16.11 -4.68 -0.39
C ALA A 159 17.34 -4.12 0.36
N CYS A 160 17.30 -4.10 1.70
CA CYS A 160 18.45 -3.69 2.51
C CYS A 160 19.65 -4.62 2.31
N GLN A 161 19.43 -5.94 2.24
CA GLN A 161 20.49 -6.91 1.93
C GLN A 161 21.07 -6.73 0.53
N GLY A 162 20.23 -6.44 -0.47
CA GLY A 162 20.67 -6.11 -1.82
C GLY A 162 21.51 -4.83 -1.87
N ALA A 163 21.10 -3.80 -1.14
CA ALA A 163 21.86 -2.55 -1.01
C ALA A 163 23.24 -2.74 -0.36
N ARG A 164 23.39 -3.70 0.57
CA ARG A 164 24.69 -4.10 1.13
C ARG A 164 25.62 -4.72 0.08
N ARG A 165 25.09 -5.52 -0.85
CA ARG A 165 25.90 -6.19 -1.89
C ARG A 165 26.38 -5.26 -3.01
N MET A 166 25.82 -4.06 -3.12
CA MET A 166 26.25 -3.02 -4.08
C MET A 166 27.36 -2.10 -3.52
N GLU A 167 28.12 -2.55 -2.53
CA GLU A 167 29.38 -1.91 -2.14
C GLU A 167 30.35 -1.95 -3.32
N ILE A 168 30.57 -0.78 -3.92
CA ILE A 168 31.69 -0.57 -4.84
C ILE A 168 32.94 -0.70 -3.97
N SER A 169 33.75 -1.71 -4.25
CA SER A 169 35.07 -1.87 -3.64
C SER A 169 35.93 -0.70 -4.10
N TYR A 170 36.00 0.36 -3.29
CA TYR A 170 36.90 1.51 -3.52
C TYR A 170 38.38 1.17 -3.24
N SER A 171 38.70 -0.09 -2.96
CA SER A 171 40.06 -0.55 -2.66
C SER A 171 40.84 -1.03 -3.89
N ALA A 172 40.36 -0.73 -5.10
CA ALA A 172 41.02 -1.08 -6.35
C ALA A 172 41.03 0.13 -7.31
N ASP A 173 41.73 1.19 -6.90
CA ASP A 173 42.44 2.14 -7.75
C ASP A 173 43.46 2.90 -6.90
#